data_AF-A0A6V7T4B1-F1
#
_entry.id   AF-A0A6V7T4B1-F1
#
_cell.length_a   1.000
_cell.length_b   1.000
_cell.length_c   1.000
_cell.angle_alpha   90.00
_cell.angle_beta   90.00
_cell.angle_gamma   90.00
#
_symmetry.space_group_name_H-M   'P 1'
#
loop_
_entity.id
_entity.type
_entity.pdbx_description
1 polymer ?
#
loop_
_entity_poly.entity_id
_entity_poly.type
_entity_poly.pdbx_seq_one_letter_code
_entity_poly.pdbx_strand_id
1 'polypeptide(L)'
;MKQIIRKYLGKKKEYFINVHATYSVTKKPDGTKMGQGKGLIDYFVARVPSGKAIFHIPTISPFVSLGFDDSVYKVLKKAAAKVAIPCIFRSQNNIFKVNNIKYISQNKVKNDQMKQFNQYRNKLFKRGDDQSS
;
A
#
# COMPACT_ATOMS: atom_id res chain seq x y z
N MET A 1 12.76 -15.10 6.31
CA MET A 1 12.74 -13.73 5.72
C MET A 1 13.72 -12.75 6.36
N LYS A 2 13.64 -12.50 7.68
CA LYS A 2 14.51 -11.51 8.39
C LYS A 2 16.01 -11.65 8.07
N GLN A 3 16.53 -12.87 8.04
CA GLN A 3 17.93 -13.15 7.73
C GLN A 3 18.32 -12.75 6.30
N ILE A 4 17.43 -12.97 5.32
CA ILE A 4 17.66 -12.57 3.91
C ILE A 4 17.70 -11.05 3.80
N ILE A 5 16.74 -10.37 4.42
CA ILE A 5 16.68 -8.90 4.42
C ILE A 5 17.98 -8.35 5.03
N ARG A 6 18.41 -8.84 6.19
CA ARG A 6 19.69 -8.43 6.81
C ARG A 6 20.91 -8.72 5.93
N LYS A 7 20.92 -9.84 5.20
CA LYS A 7 22.02 -10.22 4.32
C LYS A 7 22.19 -9.25 3.14
N TYR A 8 21.08 -8.84 2.51
CA TYR A 8 21.12 -8.02 1.30
C TYR A 8 21.04 -6.51 1.58
N LEU A 9 20.34 -6.09 2.63
CA LEU A 9 20.15 -4.69 3.00
C LEU A 9 21.29 -4.17 3.89
N GLY A 10 22.00 -5.07 4.59
CA GLY A 10 23.05 -4.75 5.55
C GLY A 10 22.50 -4.44 6.96
N LYS A 11 23.39 -4.17 7.91
CA LYS A 11 23.03 -3.88 9.32
C LYS A 11 22.55 -2.45 9.57
N LYS A 12 22.96 -1.49 8.73
CA LYS A 12 22.72 -0.05 8.94
C LYS A 12 21.35 0.44 8.46
N LYS A 13 20.72 -0.31 7.55
CA LYS A 13 19.46 0.10 6.93
C LYS A 13 18.28 -0.40 7.74
N GLU A 14 17.33 0.48 7.94
CA GLU A 14 16.09 0.18 8.64
C GLU A 14 15.12 -0.59 7.74
N TYR A 15 14.38 -1.50 8.34
CA TYR A 15 13.28 -2.19 7.70
C TYR A 15 12.24 -2.54 8.76
N PHE A 16 10.98 -2.56 8.36
CA PHE A 16 9.87 -2.81 9.25
C PHE A 16 9.14 -4.08 8.83
N ILE A 17 8.83 -4.89 9.84
CA ILE A 17 8.02 -6.11 9.69
C ILE A 17 6.66 -5.79 10.32
N ASN A 18 5.61 -5.82 9.51
CA ASN A 18 4.26 -5.50 9.97
C ASN A 18 3.48 -6.73 10.46
N VAL A 19 3.99 -7.92 10.12
CA VAL A 19 3.32 -9.19 10.37
C VAL A 19 4.15 -10.00 11.36
N HIS A 20 3.56 -10.28 12.51
CA HIS A 20 4.18 -11.06 13.58
C HIS A 20 3.49 -12.41 13.72
N ALA A 21 4.25 -13.44 14.08
CA ALA A 21 3.73 -14.78 14.30
C ALA A 21 3.07 -14.86 15.68
N THR A 22 1.79 -14.53 15.76
CA THR A 22 1.04 -14.44 17.02
C THR A 22 0.29 -15.72 17.37
N TYR A 23 -0.03 -16.57 16.38
CA TYR A 23 -0.87 -17.75 16.60
C TYR A 23 -0.01 -19.00 16.74
N SER A 24 -0.18 -19.74 17.84
CA SER A 24 0.48 -21.03 18.04
C SER A 24 -0.26 -22.15 17.31
N VAL A 25 0.44 -22.91 16.48
CA VAL A 25 -0.05 -24.15 15.89
C VAL A 25 0.49 -25.31 16.73
N THR A 26 -0.40 -26.21 17.14
CA THR A 26 -0.04 -27.39 17.92
C THR A 26 -0.06 -28.63 17.05
N LYS A 27 0.94 -29.51 17.19
CA LYS A 27 1.01 -30.78 16.49
C LYS A 27 1.14 -31.92 17.50
N LYS A 28 0.47 -33.06 17.23
CA LYS A 28 0.75 -34.30 17.96
C LYS A 28 2.02 -34.92 17.42
N PRO A 29 2.87 -35.53 18.29
CA PRO A 29 4.05 -36.23 17.83
C PRO A 29 3.63 -37.39 16.92
N ASP A 30 4.42 -37.58 15.87
CA ASP A 30 4.14 -38.60 14.86
C ASP A 30 4.20 -39.99 15.52
N GLY A 31 3.25 -40.87 15.17
CA GLY A 31 3.15 -42.22 15.76
C GLY A 31 2.26 -42.34 17.01
N THR A 32 1.67 -41.24 17.51
CA THR A 32 0.67 -41.32 18.59
C THR A 32 -0.73 -41.64 18.07
N LYS A 33 -1.48 -42.45 18.83
CA LYS A 33 -2.86 -42.79 18.51
C LYS A 33 -3.75 -41.52 18.56
N MET A 34 -4.82 -41.52 17.77
CA MET A 34 -5.86 -40.51 17.85
C MET A 34 -6.55 -40.54 19.23
N GLY A 35 -7.08 -39.39 19.68
CA GLY A 35 -7.50 -39.20 21.08
C GLY A 35 -6.38 -38.65 21.98
N GLN A 36 -6.57 -38.58 23.30
CA GLN A 36 -5.58 -38.06 24.29
C GLN A 36 -5.38 -36.52 24.32
N GLY A 37 -6.37 -35.74 23.89
CA GLY A 37 -6.32 -34.27 24.01
C GLY A 37 -5.50 -33.56 22.93
N LYS A 38 -5.02 -32.34 23.24
CA LYS A 38 -4.29 -31.44 22.32
C LYS A 38 -2.78 -31.68 22.43
N GLY A 39 -2.07 -31.55 21.31
CA GLY A 39 -0.61 -31.68 21.25
C GLY A 39 0.13 -30.43 21.76
N LEU A 40 1.46 -30.54 21.78
CA LEU A 40 2.37 -29.44 22.11
C LEU A 40 2.41 -28.39 20.98
N ILE A 41 2.89 -27.19 21.30
CA ILE A 41 3.13 -26.13 20.31
C ILE A 41 4.30 -26.53 19.42
N ASP A 42 4.06 -26.54 18.11
CA ASP A 42 5.05 -26.92 17.08
C ASP A 42 5.70 -25.66 16.50
N TYR A 43 4.88 -24.74 15.98
CA TYR A 43 5.36 -23.47 15.43
C TYR A 43 4.33 -22.35 15.55
N PHE A 44 4.81 -21.11 15.38
CA PHE A 44 3.97 -19.93 15.35
C PHE A 44 3.71 -19.49 13.91
N VAL A 45 2.47 -19.10 13.63
CA VAL A 45 2.04 -18.60 12.34
C VAL A 45 1.44 -17.20 12.45
N ALA A 46 1.51 -16.47 11.36
CA ALA A 46 0.83 -15.20 11.19
C ALA A 46 -0.32 -15.36 10.19
N ARG A 47 -1.51 -14.88 10.55
CA ARG A 47 -2.66 -14.82 9.64
C ARG A 47 -2.58 -13.51 8.86
N VAL A 48 -2.46 -13.59 7.54
CA VAL A 48 -2.27 -12.43 6.68
C VAL A 48 -3.44 -12.34 5.69
N PRO A 49 -4.29 -11.30 5.76
CA PRO A 49 -5.33 -11.10 4.76
C PRO A 49 -4.71 -10.62 3.44
N SER A 50 -5.44 -10.84 2.34
CA SER A 50 -5.03 -10.34 1.03
C SER A 50 -4.84 -8.82 1.05
N GLY A 51 -3.77 -8.34 0.42
CA GLY A 51 -3.43 -6.92 0.35
C GLY A 51 -2.71 -6.35 1.58
N LYS A 52 -2.49 -7.12 2.65
CA LYS A 52 -1.71 -6.66 3.81
C LYS A 52 -0.22 -6.59 3.47
N ALA A 53 0.41 -5.45 3.74
CA ALA A 53 1.85 -5.28 3.59
C ALA A 53 2.59 -6.10 4.66
N ILE A 54 3.37 -7.10 4.24
CA ILE A 54 4.11 -8.01 5.13
C ILE A 54 5.37 -7.32 5.68
N PHE A 55 6.12 -6.67 4.79
CA PHE A 55 7.32 -5.92 5.09
C PHE A 55 7.28 -4.60 4.33
N HIS A 56 7.94 -3.58 4.86
CA HIS A 56 8.22 -2.36 4.11
C HIS A 56 9.62 -1.85 4.46
N ILE A 57 10.25 -1.24 3.46
CA ILE A 57 11.56 -0.61 3.60
C ILE A 57 11.31 0.88 3.38
N PRO A 58 11.58 1.74 4.38
CA PRO A 58 11.42 3.18 4.21
C PRO A 58 12.44 3.69 3.20
N THR A 59 11.98 4.45 2.21
CA THR A 59 12.85 5.15 1.26
C THR A 59 12.69 6.64 1.50
N ILE A 60 13.74 7.28 2.03
CA ILE A 60 13.76 8.73 2.33
C ILE A 60 13.98 9.60 1.08
N SER A 61 14.46 9.02 -0.01
CA SER A 61 14.86 9.76 -1.20
C SER A 61 13.72 9.81 -2.22
N PRO A 62 13.18 11.00 -2.56
CA PRO A 62 12.19 11.16 -3.62
C PRO A 62 12.80 10.97 -5.02
N PHE A 63 14.13 11.02 -5.14
CA PHE A 63 14.86 10.85 -6.40
C PHE A 63 15.11 9.38 -6.76
N VAL A 64 14.68 8.45 -5.91
CA VAL A 64 14.76 7.00 -6.13
C VAL A 64 14.00 6.56 -7.40
N SER A 65 12.96 7.30 -7.81
CA SER A 65 12.22 7.04 -9.05
C SER A 65 13.06 7.19 -10.33
N LEU A 66 14.30 7.67 -10.25
CA LEU A 66 15.24 7.80 -11.37
C LEU A 66 15.97 6.48 -11.73
N GLY A 67 15.61 5.35 -11.10
CA GLY A 67 15.97 4.01 -11.60
C GLY A 67 17.15 3.31 -10.91
N PHE A 68 17.68 3.83 -9.80
CA PHE A 68 18.81 3.21 -9.06
C PHE A 68 18.36 2.16 -8.02
N ASP A 69 17.20 1.53 -8.22
CA ASP A 69 16.44 0.80 -7.18
C ASP A 69 16.67 -0.72 -7.16
N ASP A 70 17.68 -1.20 -7.89
CA ASP A 70 18.00 -2.62 -7.99
C ASP A 70 18.24 -3.26 -6.60
N SER A 71 18.74 -2.48 -5.64
CA SER A 71 19.05 -3.00 -4.30
C SER A 71 17.80 -3.35 -3.50
N VAL A 72 16.77 -2.49 -3.47
CA VAL A 72 15.52 -2.72 -2.73
C VAL A 72 14.72 -3.81 -3.42
N TYR A 73 14.50 -3.66 -4.73
CA TYR A 73 13.72 -4.62 -5.50
C TYR A 73 14.30 -6.04 -5.41
N LYS A 74 15.63 -6.19 -5.49
CA LYS A 74 16.32 -7.49 -5.33
C LYS A 74 16.10 -8.09 -3.94
N VAL A 75 16.15 -7.28 -2.88
CA VAL A 75 15.85 -7.73 -1.50
C VAL A 75 14.41 -8.24 -1.43
N LEU A 76 13.45 -7.47 -1.95
CA LEU A 76 12.04 -7.83 -1.90
C LEU A 76 11.74 -9.08 -2.72
N LYS A 77 12.33 -9.21 -3.91
CA LYS A 77 12.25 -10.40 -4.77
C LYS A 77 12.77 -11.65 -4.06
N LYS A 78 13.93 -11.55 -3.40
CA LYS A 78 14.51 -12.67 -2.64
C LYS A 78 13.71 -13.00 -1.37
N ALA A 79 13.13 -11.99 -0.71
CA ALA A 79 12.26 -12.20 0.45
C ALA A 79 10.95 -12.88 0.06
N ALA A 80 10.30 -12.41 -1.01
CA ALA A 80 9.06 -12.98 -1.54
C ALA A 80 9.22 -14.46 -1.94
N ALA A 81 10.37 -14.85 -2.49
CA ALA A 81 10.66 -16.24 -2.83
C ALA A 81 10.69 -17.21 -1.62
N LYS A 82 10.71 -16.69 -0.38
CA LYS A 82 10.60 -17.51 0.83
C LYS A 82 9.20 -17.52 1.44
N VAL A 83 8.28 -16.73 0.91
CA VAL A 83 6.88 -16.72 1.34
C VAL A 83 6.14 -17.73 0.48
N ALA A 84 5.27 -18.52 1.10
CA ALA A 84 4.45 -19.52 0.39
C ALA A 84 3.32 -18.90 -0.45
N ILE A 85 3.12 -17.57 -0.36
CA ILE A 85 2.01 -16.83 -0.94
C ILE A 85 2.57 -15.90 -2.04
N PRO A 86 1.90 -15.78 -3.21
CA PRO A 86 2.30 -14.81 -4.22
C PRO A 86 2.25 -13.39 -3.65
N CYS A 87 3.36 -12.66 -3.78
CA CYS A 87 3.51 -11.32 -3.23
C CYS A 87 3.69 -10.30 -4.36
N ILE A 88 3.06 -9.13 -4.22
CA ILE A 88 3.18 -8.01 -5.15
C ILE A 88 3.97 -6.89 -4.47
N PHE A 89 4.90 -6.27 -5.19
CA PHE A 89 5.66 -5.11 -4.71
C PHE A 89 4.93 -3.82 -5.06
N ARG A 90 4.83 -2.90 -4.09
CA ARG A 90 4.24 -1.57 -4.29
C ARG A 90 5.19 -0.51 -3.72
N SER A 91 5.42 0.55 -4.49
CA SER A 91 6.04 1.77 -3.99
C SER A 91 4.97 2.70 -3.43
N GLN A 92 5.24 3.29 -2.27
CA GLN A 92 4.39 4.34 -1.69
C GLN A 92 5.02 5.69 -2.02
N ASN A 93 4.67 6.26 -3.17
CA ASN A 93 5.21 7.56 -3.57
C ASN A 93 4.43 8.74 -2.95
N ASN A 94 3.40 8.47 -2.11
CA ASN A 94 2.52 9.48 -1.49
C ASN A 94 2.10 10.63 -2.43
N ILE A 95 1.95 10.34 -3.73
CA ILE A 95 1.53 11.32 -4.75
C ILE A 95 0.02 11.43 -4.70
N PHE A 96 -0.50 12.14 -3.70
CA PHE A 96 -1.92 12.42 -3.63
C PHE A 96 -2.28 13.56 -4.59
N LYS A 97 -3.36 13.39 -5.37
CA LYS A 97 -3.85 14.43 -6.29
C LYS A 97 -4.13 15.75 -5.57
N VAL A 98 -4.62 15.66 -4.32
CA VAL A 98 -4.91 16.82 -3.46
C VAL A 98 -3.67 17.63 -3.08
N ASN A 99 -2.47 17.05 -3.14
CA ASN A 99 -1.21 17.74 -2.83
C ASN A 99 -0.51 18.26 -4.09
N ASN A 100 -1.02 17.96 -5.28
CA ASN A 100 -0.42 18.39 -6.54
C ASN A 100 -0.94 19.79 -6.91
N ILE A 101 -0.10 20.80 -6.71
CA ILE A 101 -0.42 22.22 -6.97
C ILE A 101 -0.94 22.45 -8.39
N LYS A 102 -0.40 21.74 -9.40
CA LYS A 102 -0.88 21.85 -10.79
C LYS A 102 -2.33 21.39 -10.90
N TYR A 103 -2.66 20.27 -10.28
CA TYR A 103 -4.01 19.70 -10.28
C TYR A 103 -5.00 20.62 -9.55
N ILE A 104 -4.61 21.15 -8.38
CA ILE A 104 -5.42 22.11 -7.61
C ILE A 104 -5.70 23.37 -8.44
N SER A 105 -4.65 23.93 -9.06
CA SER A 105 -4.75 25.13 -9.89
C SER A 105 -5.68 24.93 -11.08
N GLN A 106 -5.52 23.84 -11.83
CA GLN A 106 -6.37 23.50 -12.97
C GLN A 106 -7.84 23.31 -12.56
N ASN A 107 -8.10 22.62 -11.45
CA ASN A 107 -9.47 22.44 -10.95
C ASN A 107 -10.10 23.78 -10.52
N LYS A 108 -9.34 24.67 -9.89
CA LYS A 108 -9.81 25.99 -9.50
C LYS A 108 -10.21 26.81 -10.73
N VAL A 109 -9.34 26.88 -11.74
CA VAL A 109 -9.61 27.57 -13.01
C VAL A 109 -10.88 27.03 -13.67
N LYS A 110 -11.03 25.70 -13.73
CA LYS A 110 -12.21 25.05 -14.30
C LYS A 110 -13.50 25.41 -13.55
N ASN A 111 -13.46 25.44 -12.22
CA ASN A 111 -14.60 25.82 -11.39
C ASN A 111 -14.98 27.29 -11.57
N ASP A 112 -13.99 28.18 -11.67
CA ASP A 112 -14.22 29.61 -11.88
C ASP A 112 -14.84 29.86 -13.26
N GLN A 113 -14.35 29.18 -14.30
CA GLN A 113 -14.95 29.19 -15.64
C GLN A 113 -16.41 28.69 -15.62
N MET A 114 -16.69 27.60 -14.89
CA MET A 114 -18.05 27.06 -14.79
C MET A 114 -19.01 28.02 -14.08
N LYS A 115 -18.55 28.66 -12.99
CA LYS A 115 -19.34 29.69 -12.30
C LYS A 115 -19.64 30.86 -13.23
N GLN A 116 -18.64 31.33 -13.97
CA GLN A 116 -18.79 32.43 -14.91
C GLN A 116 -19.77 32.06 -16.04
N PHE A 117 -19.65 30.86 -16.60
CA PHE A 117 -20.58 30.33 -17.59
C PHE A 117 -22.02 30.28 -17.06
N ASN A 118 -22.22 29.75 -15.85
CA ASN A 118 -23.55 29.67 -15.23
C ASN A 118 -24.15 31.05 -14.96
N GLN A 119 -23.33 32.04 -14.56
CA GLN A 119 -23.79 33.42 -14.41
C GLN A 119 -24.25 34.00 -15.75
N TYR A 120 -23.48 33.82 -16.82
CA TYR A 120 -23.87 34.28 -18.16
C TYR A 120 -25.13 33.59 -18.66
N ARG A 121 -25.19 32.26 -18.52
CA ARG A 121 -26.36 31.45 -18.86
C ARG A 121 -27.61 31.97 -18.14
N ASN A 122 -27.54 32.14 -16.82
CA ASN A 122 -28.68 32.65 -16.04
C ASN A 122 -29.08 34.07 -16.46
N LYS A 123 -28.14 34.96 -16.79
CA LYS A 123 -28.46 36.31 -17.30
C LYS A 123 -29.13 36.27 -18.68
N LEU A 124 -28.70 35.38 -19.56
CA LEU A 124 -29.23 35.25 -20.92
C LEU A 124 -30.63 34.64 -20.94
N PHE A 125 -30.86 33.59 -20.14
CA PHE A 125 -32.12 32.84 -20.17
C PHE A 125 -33.18 33.33 -19.17
N LYS A 126 -32.86 34.20 -18.18
CA LYS A 126 -33.89 34.81 -17.30
C LYS A 126 -34.75 35.89 -17.97
N ARG A 127 -34.30 36.49 -19.08
CA ARG A 127 -35.03 37.58 -19.77
C ARG A 127 -36.23 37.10 -20.60
N GLY A 128 -36.39 35.79 -20.79
CA GLY A 128 -37.47 35.22 -21.61
C GLY A 128 -38.79 34.98 -20.87
N ASP A 129 -38.76 34.89 -19.53
CA ASP A 129 -39.93 34.53 -18.71
C ASP A 129 -40.69 35.75 -18.18
N ASP A 130 -40.13 36.96 -18.30
CA ASP A 130 -40.74 38.22 -17.84
C ASP A 130 -41.57 38.94 -18.94
N GLN A 131 -41.80 38.32 -20.11
CA GLN A 131 -42.58 38.91 -21.23
C GLN A 131 -43.97 38.27 -21.45
N SER A 132 -44.43 37.42 -20.54
CA SER A 132 -45.79 36.84 -20.57
C SER A 132 -46.56 37.15 -19.28
N SER A 133 -47.02 38.39 -19.16
CA SER A 133 -48.08 38.84 -18.24
C SER A 133 -48.72 40.10 -18.79
#